data_AF-A0A834HJV3-F1
#
_entry.id   AF-A0A834HJV3-F1
#
_cell.length_a   1.000
_cell.length_b   1.000
_cell.length_c   1.000
_cell.angle_alpha   90.00
_cell.angle_beta   90.00
_cell.angle_gamma   90.00
#
_symmetry.space_group_name_H-M   'P 1'
#
loop_
_entity.id
_entity.type
_entity.pdbx_description
1 polymer ?
#
loop_
_entity_poly.entity_id
_entity_poly.type
_entity_poly.pdbx_seq_one_letter_code
_entity_poly.pdbx_strand_id
1 'polypeptide(L)'
;MDPNDFQVQRMERKHKGKNVVWSIAMDKCLIEALAVQARNGNKIDKCFNENAYTAACVAVNSRFNLSLNNQKVVNRLKTIKKRYKVMRDMLNQDGFIWNPNTKMIECDSDDIWKRYIAAHPDARGFRGKQIQMYDDLKVVCGDYQAPSRWARLTGNMNGSQQTEFRNYEEDSASFLSPSSEELSDTDGTETESSTQQAEYSQMPGASQEVPLIPPRKQVPKRPRVSEALQDAMLAVASSIRHLADAFEQSKNTIDAPQLLQAVMEIDGLEEARQMYAFEYLNAEPIKARAFMTYNARMRKIYLFRQFWWWK
;
A
#
# COMPACT_ATOMS: atom_id res chain seq x y z
N MET A 1 17.57 -1.57 48.56
CA MET A 1 17.46 -0.84 47.28
C MET A 1 18.66 -1.26 46.45
N ASP A 2 18.40 -1.95 45.34
CA ASP A 2 19.43 -2.59 44.50
C ASP A 2 19.89 -1.61 43.41
N PRO A 3 21.20 -1.39 43.18
CA PRO A 3 21.70 -0.32 42.30
C PRO A 3 21.88 -0.80 40.84
N ASN A 4 20.84 -1.35 40.21
CA ASN A 4 20.93 -1.88 38.85
C ASN A 4 19.85 -1.38 37.87
N ASP A 5 19.11 -0.33 38.23
CA ASP A 5 17.95 0.13 37.45
C ASP A 5 18.25 1.28 36.46
N PHE A 6 19.54 1.61 36.25
CA PHE A 6 19.96 2.76 35.44
C PHE A 6 20.49 2.43 34.04
N GLN A 7 20.27 1.22 33.49
CA GLN A 7 20.79 0.86 32.17
C GLN A 7 19.79 0.30 31.13
N VAL A 8 18.48 0.37 31.37
CA VAL A 8 17.48 -0.03 30.35
C VAL A 8 16.62 1.16 29.88
N GLN A 9 17.26 2.30 29.65
CA GLN A 9 16.75 3.32 28.72
C GLN A 9 17.82 3.61 27.68
N ARG A 10 18.21 2.56 26.94
CA ARG A 10 18.93 2.74 25.67
C ARG A 10 17.93 3.36 24.69
N MET A 11 17.91 4.69 24.69
CA MET A 11 17.23 5.57 23.77
C MET A 11 16.89 4.85 22.45
N GLU A 12 15.63 4.49 22.26
CA GLU A 12 15.07 4.39 20.92
C GLU A 12 15.09 5.80 20.34
N ARG A 13 16.26 6.21 19.84
CA ARG A 13 16.34 7.31 18.91
C ARG A 13 15.58 6.82 17.68
N LYS A 14 14.29 7.17 17.61
CA LYS A 14 13.56 7.27 16.34
C LYS A 14 14.47 8.08 15.43
N HIS A 15 15.21 7.38 14.57
CA HIS A 15 15.94 8.02 13.51
C HIS A 15 14.85 8.64 12.64
N LYS A 16 14.56 9.94 12.84
CA LYS A 16 13.89 10.75 11.83
C LYS A 16 14.79 10.61 10.59
N GLY A 17 14.46 9.63 9.76
CA GLY A 17 15.27 9.27 8.61
C GLY A 17 15.45 10.52 7.77
N LYS A 18 16.70 10.81 7.37
CA LYS A 18 17.02 11.93 6.49
C LYS A 18 16.03 11.90 5.31
N ASN A 19 15.33 13.00 5.07
CA ASN A 19 14.42 13.08 3.94
C ASN A 19 15.23 12.95 2.65
N VAL A 20 14.91 11.93 1.86
CA VAL A 20 15.58 11.68 0.59
C VAL A 20 14.97 12.56 -0.49
N VAL A 21 15.79 13.42 -1.08
CA VAL A 21 15.43 14.18 -2.27
C VAL A 21 15.58 13.26 -3.48
N TRP A 22 14.47 12.96 -4.14
CA TRP A 22 14.45 12.08 -5.30
C TRP A 22 14.98 12.79 -6.54
N SER A 23 16.04 12.24 -7.13
CA SER A 23 16.58 12.71 -8.40
C SER A 23 15.87 12.07 -9.60
N ILE A 24 16.02 12.66 -10.78
CA ILE A 24 15.52 12.09 -12.05
C ILE A 24 16.10 10.69 -12.29
N ALA A 25 17.38 10.47 -11.93
CA ALA A 25 18.02 9.17 -12.06
C ALA A 25 17.39 8.11 -11.14
N MET A 26 17.01 8.51 -9.91
CA MET A 26 16.31 7.62 -8.98
C MET A 26 14.91 7.28 -9.46
N ASP A 27 14.17 8.28 -9.97
CA ASP A 27 12.86 8.05 -10.57
C ASP A 27 12.95 7.09 -11.74
N LYS A 28 13.93 7.30 -12.63
CA LYS A 28 14.19 6.40 -13.76
C LYS A 28 14.41 4.97 -13.27
N CYS A 29 15.31 4.77 -12.30
CA CYS A 29 15.57 3.44 -11.75
C CYS A 29 14.32 2.80 -11.13
N LEU A 30 13.53 3.58 -10.39
CA LEU A 30 12.30 3.10 -9.77
C LEU A 30 11.27 2.68 -10.84
N ILE A 31 11.07 3.51 -11.86
CA ILE A 31 10.13 3.24 -12.97
C ILE A 31 10.57 1.99 -13.75
N GLU A 32 11.86 1.88 -14.10
CA GLU A 32 12.42 0.72 -14.79
C GLU A 32 12.16 -0.58 -13.99
N ALA A 33 12.47 -0.57 -12.69
CA ALA A 33 12.28 -1.71 -11.82
C ALA A 33 10.80 -2.12 -11.72
N LEU A 34 9.90 -1.15 -11.52
CA LEU A 34 8.46 -1.42 -11.47
C LEU A 34 7.89 -1.88 -12.82
N ALA A 35 8.41 -1.39 -13.94
CA ALA A 35 7.99 -1.83 -15.27
C ALA A 35 8.36 -3.31 -15.50
N VAL A 36 9.55 -3.75 -15.05
CA VAL A 36 9.92 -5.17 -15.05
C VAL A 36 8.96 -5.99 -14.17
N GLN A 37 8.63 -5.51 -12.97
CA GLN A 37 7.69 -6.19 -12.08
C GLN A 37 6.28 -6.28 -12.66
N ALA A 38 5.81 -5.22 -13.32
CA ALA A 38 4.53 -5.23 -14.03
C ALA A 38 4.54 -6.31 -15.11
N ARG A 39 5.59 -6.38 -15.93
CA ARG A 39 5.73 -7.41 -16.99
C ARG A 39 5.82 -8.84 -16.43
N ASN A 40 6.34 -9.00 -15.21
CA ASN A 40 6.39 -10.29 -14.51
C ASN A 40 5.04 -10.72 -13.89
N GLY A 41 4.00 -9.87 -13.97
CA GLY A 41 2.66 -10.16 -13.43
C GLY A 41 2.51 -9.82 -11.95
N ASN A 42 3.39 -8.98 -11.39
CA ASN A 42 3.29 -8.49 -10.02
C ASN A 42 2.47 -7.20 -9.89
N LYS A 43 1.79 -6.81 -10.97
CA LYS A 43 0.80 -5.74 -11.02
C LYS A 43 -0.55 -6.36 -11.36
N ILE A 44 -1.54 -6.13 -10.52
CA ILE A 44 -2.93 -6.55 -10.71
C ILE A 44 -3.75 -5.27 -10.73
N ASP A 45 -4.52 -5.07 -11.80
CA ASP A 45 -5.24 -3.82 -12.08
C ASP A 45 -4.28 -2.62 -11.99
N LYS A 46 -4.50 -1.71 -11.06
CA LYS A 46 -3.70 -0.48 -10.88
C LYS A 46 -2.70 -0.57 -9.72
N CYS A 47 -2.59 -1.74 -9.09
CA CYS A 47 -1.86 -1.95 -7.84
C CYS A 47 -0.71 -2.95 -8.01
N PHE A 48 0.44 -2.60 -7.43
CA PHE A 48 1.58 -3.50 -7.29
C PHE A 48 1.47 -4.28 -6.00
N ASN A 49 1.89 -5.55 -6.03
CA ASN A 49 2.00 -6.37 -4.81
C ASN A 49 3.27 -6.04 -4.03
N GLU A 50 3.40 -6.60 -2.82
CA GLU A 50 4.53 -6.37 -1.94
C GLU A 50 5.88 -6.77 -2.57
N ASN A 51 5.92 -7.90 -3.28
CA ASN A 51 7.14 -8.36 -3.96
C ASN A 51 7.65 -7.32 -4.97
N ALA A 52 6.75 -6.65 -5.69
CA ALA A 52 7.14 -5.60 -6.62
C ALA A 52 7.75 -4.38 -5.91
N TYR A 53 7.16 -3.94 -4.79
CA TYR A 53 7.70 -2.83 -4.02
C TYR A 53 9.05 -3.18 -3.39
N THR A 54 9.19 -4.38 -2.83
CA THR A 54 10.46 -4.86 -2.27
C THR A 54 11.55 -4.93 -3.34
N ALA A 55 11.26 -5.51 -4.51
CA ALA A 55 12.23 -5.59 -5.60
C ALA A 55 12.64 -4.21 -6.12
N ALA A 56 11.70 -3.28 -6.26
CA ALA A 56 11.99 -1.91 -6.65
C ALA A 56 12.81 -1.15 -5.59
N CYS A 57 12.50 -1.36 -4.31
CA CYS A 57 13.25 -0.79 -3.19
C CYS A 57 14.70 -1.25 -3.19
N VAL A 58 14.94 -2.56 -3.33
CA VAL A 58 16.28 -3.14 -3.44
C VAL A 58 17.02 -2.54 -4.63
N ALA A 59 16.40 -2.46 -5.81
CA ALA A 59 17.03 -1.90 -7.00
C ALA A 59 17.51 -0.45 -6.80
N VAL A 60 16.67 0.41 -6.22
CA VAL A 60 17.03 1.81 -5.95
C VAL A 60 18.12 1.90 -4.88
N ASN A 61 17.99 1.15 -3.78
CA ASN A 61 18.98 1.15 -2.69
C ASN A 61 20.35 0.69 -3.18
N SER A 62 20.43 -0.39 -3.94
CA SER A 62 21.68 -0.91 -4.49
C SER A 62 22.31 0.06 -5.48
N ARG A 63 21.52 0.72 -6.33
CA ARG A 63 22.05 1.61 -7.38
C ARG A 63 22.55 2.95 -6.84
N PHE A 64 21.93 3.47 -5.78
CA PHE A 64 22.25 4.80 -5.23
C PHE A 64 22.88 4.75 -3.84
N ASN A 65 23.20 3.56 -3.34
CA ASN A 65 23.74 3.33 -2.00
C ASN A 65 22.87 3.98 -0.89
N LEU A 66 21.56 3.70 -0.95
CA LEU A 66 20.55 4.23 -0.02
C LEU A 66 19.99 3.13 0.89
N SER A 67 19.29 3.55 1.94
CA SER A 67 18.56 2.68 2.87
C SER A 67 17.07 3.07 2.94
N LEU A 68 16.41 3.13 1.78
CA LEU A 68 14.97 3.33 1.68
C LEU A 68 14.21 2.10 2.20
N ASN A 69 13.01 2.34 2.68
CA ASN A 69 12.02 1.29 2.94
C ASN A 69 10.93 1.30 1.85
N ASN A 70 10.10 0.26 1.82
CA ASN A 70 9.01 0.13 0.86
C ASN A 70 8.04 1.32 0.92
N GLN A 71 7.79 1.90 2.11
CA GLN A 71 6.90 3.06 2.24
C GLN A 71 7.42 4.28 1.47
N LYS A 72 8.73 4.56 1.49
CA LYS A 72 9.32 5.66 0.73
C LYS A 72 9.15 5.43 -0.78
N VAL A 73 9.27 4.19 -1.24
CA VAL A 73 9.04 3.81 -2.64
C VAL A 73 7.58 4.00 -3.04
N VAL A 74 6.63 3.50 -2.22
CA VAL A 74 5.18 3.66 -2.44
C VAL A 74 4.81 5.14 -2.52
N ASN A 75 5.29 5.95 -1.58
CA ASN A 75 5.02 7.39 -1.55
C ASN A 75 5.58 8.08 -2.79
N ARG A 76 6.78 7.70 -3.25
CA ARG A 76 7.34 8.25 -4.48
C ARG A 76 6.52 7.85 -5.71
N LEU A 77 6.08 6.59 -5.77
CA LEU A 77 5.23 6.13 -6.86
C LEU A 77 3.91 6.91 -6.92
N LYS A 78 3.32 7.30 -5.79
CA LYS A 78 2.15 8.20 -5.77
C LYS A 78 2.45 9.53 -6.46
N THR A 79 3.61 10.14 -6.19
CA THR A 79 4.05 11.38 -6.87
C THR A 79 4.23 11.16 -8.37
N ILE A 80 4.85 10.06 -8.77
CA ILE A 80 5.06 9.72 -10.19
C ILE A 80 3.71 9.51 -10.90
N LYS A 81 2.76 8.80 -10.28
CA LYS A 81 1.40 8.60 -10.80
C LYS A 81 0.66 9.92 -10.99
N LYS A 82 0.76 10.86 -10.03
CA LYS A 82 0.19 12.21 -10.16
C LYS A 82 0.78 12.93 -11.38
N ARG A 83 2.11 12.91 -11.53
CA ARG A 83 2.79 13.52 -12.68
C ARG A 83 2.36 12.88 -14.01
N TYR A 84 2.19 11.56 -14.06
CA TYR A 84 1.68 10.85 -15.23
C TYR A 84 0.22 11.18 -15.56
N LYS A 85 -0.63 11.37 -14.54
CA LYS A 85 -2.01 11.83 -14.73
C LYS A 85 -2.05 13.14 -15.51
N VAL A 86 -1.23 14.13 -15.12
CA VAL A 86 -1.14 15.41 -15.84
C VAL A 86 -0.75 15.21 -17.31
N MET A 87 0.26 14.36 -17.58
CA MET A 87 0.65 14.05 -18.97
C MET A 87 -0.50 13.44 -19.78
N ARG A 88 -1.23 12.50 -19.18
CA ARG A 88 -2.37 11.84 -19.83
C ARG A 88 -3.50 12.84 -20.09
N ASP A 89 -3.82 13.67 -19.11
CA ASP A 89 -4.90 14.64 -19.20
C ASP A 89 -4.57 15.72 -20.26
N MET A 90 -3.29 16.11 -20.40
CA MET A 90 -2.80 16.93 -21.50
C MET A 90 -2.99 16.26 -22.87
N LEU A 91 -2.55 15.01 -23.00
CA LEU A 91 -2.64 14.26 -24.27
C LEU A 91 -4.07 13.87 -24.65
N ASN A 92 -5.02 14.04 -23.74
CA ASN A 92 -6.45 13.90 -24.00
C ASN A 92 -7.10 15.21 -24.49
N GLN A 93 -6.36 16.33 -24.53
CA GLN A 93 -6.84 17.59 -25.10
C GLN A 93 -6.48 17.69 -26.58
N ASP A 94 -7.38 18.32 -27.33
CA ASP A 94 -7.14 18.62 -28.73
C ASP A 94 -5.93 19.55 -28.89
N GLY A 95 -5.08 19.22 -29.86
CA GLY A 95 -3.87 19.99 -30.19
C GLY A 95 -2.64 19.67 -29.32
N PHE A 96 -2.71 18.70 -28.40
CA PHE A 96 -1.52 18.15 -27.72
C PHE A 96 -1.19 16.76 -28.26
N ILE A 97 0.08 16.54 -28.61
CA ILE A 97 0.54 15.28 -29.21
C ILE A 97 1.83 14.82 -28.54
N TRP A 98 1.95 13.51 -28.31
CA TRP A 98 3.20 12.91 -27.88
C TRP A 98 4.12 12.68 -29.08
N ASN A 99 5.30 13.31 -29.09
CA ASN A 99 6.31 13.08 -30.11
C ASN A 99 7.31 12.00 -29.63
N PRO A 100 7.32 10.80 -30.25
CA PRO A 100 8.20 9.70 -29.84
C PRO A 100 9.68 9.94 -30.17
N ASN A 101 10.00 10.81 -31.13
CA ASN A 101 11.37 11.12 -31.55
C ASN A 101 12.04 12.09 -30.58
N THR A 102 11.34 13.18 -30.22
CA THR A 102 11.84 14.17 -29.25
C THR A 102 11.59 13.75 -27.80
N LYS A 103 10.72 12.74 -27.59
CA LYS A 103 10.24 12.28 -26.27
C LYS A 103 9.59 13.43 -25.49
N MET A 104 8.76 14.23 -26.15
CA MET A 104 8.14 15.43 -25.58
C MET A 104 6.65 15.49 -25.87
N ILE A 105 5.93 16.24 -25.04
CA ILE A 105 4.57 16.68 -25.36
C ILE A 105 4.69 17.94 -26.19
N GLU A 106 4.26 17.84 -27.44
CA GLU A 106 4.23 18.92 -28.43
C GLU A 106 2.80 19.42 -28.61
N CYS A 107 2.66 20.61 -29.17
CA CYS A 107 1.38 21.25 -29.36
C CYS A 107 1.38 22.06 -30.66
N ASP A 108 0.24 22.11 -31.32
CA ASP A 108 0.09 22.76 -32.64
C ASP A 108 0.32 24.28 -32.59
N SER A 109 0.10 24.93 -31.44
CA SER A 109 0.35 26.36 -31.27
C SER A 109 0.72 26.77 -29.85
N ASP A 110 1.50 27.84 -29.76
CA ASP A 110 1.90 28.45 -28.49
C ASP A 110 0.72 28.98 -27.67
N ASP A 111 -0.37 29.37 -28.33
CA ASP A 111 -1.56 29.90 -27.66
C ASP A 111 -2.38 28.81 -26.97
N ILE A 112 -2.46 27.61 -27.54
CA ILE A 112 -3.05 26.44 -26.87
C ILE A 112 -2.24 26.13 -25.59
N TRP A 113 -0.91 26.15 -25.68
CA TRP A 113 -0.03 25.98 -24.50
C TRP A 113 -0.30 27.01 -23.40
N LYS A 114 -0.41 28.31 -23.75
CA LYS A 114 -0.68 29.39 -22.79
C LYS A 114 -2.04 29.23 -22.12
N ARG A 115 -3.10 28.97 -22.90
CA ARG A 115 -4.46 28.77 -22.37
C ARG A 115 -4.52 27.56 -21.44
N TYR A 116 -3.90 26.44 -21.84
CA TYR A 116 -3.88 25.24 -21.02
C TYR A 116 -3.11 25.44 -19.71
N ILE A 117 -1.92 26.05 -19.72
CA ILE A 117 -1.16 26.35 -18.48
C ILE A 117 -1.91 27.31 -17.56
N ALA A 118 -2.69 28.25 -18.12
CA ALA A 118 -3.49 29.16 -17.30
C ALA A 118 -4.58 28.42 -16.51
N ALA A 119 -5.20 27.39 -17.10
CA ALA A 119 -6.17 26.52 -16.43
C ALA A 119 -5.51 25.43 -15.57
N HIS A 120 -4.31 24.96 -15.96
CA HIS A 120 -3.58 23.84 -15.36
C HIS A 120 -2.11 24.22 -15.08
N PRO A 121 -1.84 24.96 -13.98
CA PRO A 121 -0.49 25.46 -13.70
C PRO A 121 0.57 24.35 -13.49
N ASP A 122 0.15 23.17 -13.05
CA ASP A 122 0.99 21.98 -12.86
C ASP A 122 1.57 21.43 -14.18
N ALA A 123 0.91 21.70 -15.31
CA ALA A 123 1.37 21.31 -16.63
C ALA A 123 2.59 22.12 -17.13
N ARG A 124 2.90 23.27 -16.51
CA ARG A 124 4.01 24.16 -16.90
C ARG A 124 5.35 23.42 -16.99
N GLY A 125 5.55 22.44 -16.11
CA GLY A 125 6.79 21.66 -16.04
C GLY A 125 7.04 20.70 -17.21
N PHE A 126 6.09 20.55 -18.15
CA PHE A 126 6.24 19.65 -19.31
C PHE A 126 6.64 20.37 -20.59
N ARG A 127 6.43 21.68 -20.68
CA ARG A 127 6.77 22.45 -21.89
C ARG A 127 8.28 22.43 -22.11
N GLY A 128 8.71 21.97 -23.28
CA GLY A 128 10.13 21.93 -23.63
C GLY A 128 10.94 20.85 -22.88
N LYS A 129 10.30 19.93 -22.14
CA LYS A 129 10.99 18.93 -21.31
C LYS A 129 10.87 17.53 -21.90
N GLN A 130 12.01 16.89 -22.08
CA GLN A 130 12.07 15.48 -22.45
C GLN A 130 11.57 14.58 -21.31
N ILE A 131 10.74 13.61 -21.68
CA ILE A 131 10.15 12.60 -20.79
C ILE A 131 10.65 11.23 -21.23
N GLN A 132 11.91 10.94 -20.90
CA GLN A 132 12.61 9.74 -21.34
C GLN A 132 11.90 8.42 -20.95
N MET A 133 11.12 8.43 -19.87
CA MET A 133 10.47 7.25 -19.30
C MET A 133 9.00 7.11 -19.67
N TYR A 134 8.48 7.84 -20.66
CA TYR A 134 7.04 7.86 -20.95
C TYR A 134 6.47 6.48 -21.28
N ASP A 135 7.21 5.66 -22.04
CA ASP A 135 6.76 4.31 -22.40
C ASP A 135 6.67 3.37 -21.18
N ASP A 136 7.63 3.43 -20.27
CA ASP A 136 7.56 2.66 -19.01
C ASP A 136 6.52 3.24 -18.05
N LEU A 137 6.28 4.56 -18.05
CA LEU A 137 5.22 5.17 -17.27
C LEU A 137 3.84 4.66 -17.69
N LYS A 138 3.59 4.42 -18.99
CA LYS A 138 2.36 3.75 -19.47
C LYS A 138 2.22 2.34 -18.88
N VAL A 139 3.31 1.60 -18.77
CA VAL A 139 3.29 0.24 -18.18
C VAL A 139 3.02 0.30 -16.67
N VAL A 140 3.72 1.19 -15.96
CA VAL A 140 3.65 1.29 -14.50
C VAL A 140 2.35 1.93 -14.02
N CYS A 141 1.90 2.99 -14.69
CA CYS A 141 0.79 3.84 -14.25
C CYS A 141 -0.49 3.68 -15.09
N GLY A 142 -0.39 3.17 -16.32
CA GLY A 142 -1.55 2.90 -17.17
C GLY A 142 -2.17 1.52 -16.89
N ASP A 143 -3.06 1.08 -17.79
CA ASP A 143 -3.88 -0.13 -17.57
C ASP A 143 -3.20 -1.43 -18.01
N TYR A 144 -1.87 -1.42 -18.22
CA TYR A 144 -1.12 -2.62 -18.57
C TYR A 144 -1.31 -3.73 -17.53
N GLN A 145 -1.76 -4.89 -18.02
CA GLN A 145 -1.74 -6.17 -17.31
C GLN A 145 -0.78 -7.12 -18.01
N ALA A 146 0.01 -7.87 -17.23
CA ALA A 146 0.85 -8.91 -17.83
C ALA A 146 -0.03 -9.95 -18.51
N PRO A 147 0.26 -10.35 -19.75
CA PRO A 147 -0.43 -11.45 -20.40
C PRO A 147 -0.37 -12.68 -19.49
N SER A 148 -1.55 -13.16 -19.06
CA SER A 148 -1.61 -14.35 -18.23
C SER A 148 -0.93 -15.50 -18.99
N ARG A 149 -0.24 -16.39 -18.26
CA ARG A 149 0.41 -17.55 -18.90
C ARG A 149 -0.63 -18.41 -19.65
N TRP A 150 -1.90 -18.35 -19.24
CA TRP A 150 -3.06 -18.94 -19.92
C TRP A 150 -3.46 -18.22 -21.21
N ALA A 151 -3.44 -16.88 -21.24
CA ALA A 151 -3.75 -16.10 -22.44
C ALA A 151 -2.79 -16.38 -23.60
N ARG A 152 -1.54 -16.76 -23.31
CA ARG A 152 -0.55 -17.20 -24.30
C ARG A 152 -0.83 -18.59 -24.89
N LEU A 153 -1.54 -19.46 -24.16
CA LEU A 153 -1.97 -20.76 -24.68
C LEU A 153 -3.26 -20.67 -25.51
N THR A 154 -4.11 -19.68 -25.23
CA THR A 154 -5.40 -19.49 -25.93
C THR A 154 -5.36 -18.46 -27.05
N GLY A 155 -4.25 -17.73 -27.22
CA GLY A 155 -4.10 -16.59 -28.13
C GLY A 155 -4.10 -16.90 -29.64
N ASN A 156 -4.37 -18.14 -30.06
CA ASN A 156 -4.56 -18.51 -31.46
C ASN A 156 -6.02 -18.49 -31.93
N MET A 157 -6.97 -18.08 -31.09
CA MET A 157 -8.38 -17.92 -31.49
C MET A 157 -8.91 -16.54 -31.06
N ASN A 158 -9.17 -15.73 -32.08
CA ASN A 158 -10.00 -14.53 -32.13
C ASN A 158 -9.48 -13.22 -31.52
N GLY A 159 -9.43 -12.24 -32.42
CA GLY A 159 -9.12 -10.85 -32.15
C GLY A 159 -10.33 -10.01 -31.74
N SER A 160 -10.00 -8.74 -31.46
CA SER A 160 -10.88 -7.58 -31.29
C SER A 160 -11.94 -7.67 -30.20
N GLN A 161 -11.65 -7.01 -29.07
CA GLN A 161 -12.55 -5.99 -28.53
C GLN A 161 -11.74 -5.05 -27.62
N GLN A 162 -11.53 -3.83 -28.11
CA GLN A 162 -11.25 -2.68 -27.27
C GLN A 162 -12.55 -2.36 -26.53
N THR A 163 -12.52 -2.42 -25.21
CA THR A 163 -13.62 -1.95 -24.37
C THR A 163 -13.09 -0.76 -23.58
N GLU A 164 -13.44 0.44 -24.03
CA GLU A 164 -13.26 1.67 -23.27
C GLU A 164 -14.07 1.57 -21.97
N PHE A 165 -13.41 1.74 -20.83
CA PHE A 165 -14.09 1.94 -19.56
C PHE A 165 -13.69 3.28 -18.95
N ARG A 166 -14.71 4.12 -18.78
CA ARG A 166 -14.72 5.42 -18.11
C ARG A 166 -14.13 5.27 -16.69
N ASN A 167 -13.10 6.06 -16.37
CA ASN A 167 -12.53 6.12 -15.02
C ASN A 167 -13.56 6.72 -14.05
N TYR A 168 -14.11 5.88 -13.17
CA TYR A 168 -14.66 6.34 -11.91
C TYR A 168 -13.54 6.40 -10.86
N GLU A 169 -13.59 7.46 -10.07
CA GLU A 169 -12.62 7.83 -9.05
C GLU A 169 -12.40 6.69 -8.04
N GLU A 170 -11.15 6.40 -7.75
CA GLU A 170 -10.77 5.43 -6.73
C GLU A 170 -10.02 6.15 -5.62
N ASP A 171 -10.79 6.66 -4.67
CA ASP A 171 -10.44 6.47 -3.28
C ASP A 171 -10.81 5.02 -2.95
N SER A 172 -9.81 4.15 -2.83
CA SER A 172 -10.01 2.86 -2.15
C SER A 172 -8.90 2.59 -1.17
N ALA A 173 -9.40 2.30 0.02
CA ALA A 173 -8.69 2.06 1.24
C ALA A 173 -7.77 0.84 1.15
N SER A 174 -6.56 1.01 1.66
CA SER A 174 -5.95 -0.06 2.44
C SER A 174 -5.16 0.54 3.60
N PHE A 175 -5.38 -0.08 4.75
CA PHE A 175 -4.84 0.19 6.08
C PHE A 175 -5.49 1.31 6.91
N LEU A 176 -6.69 1.03 7.43
CA LEU A 176 -7.13 1.57 8.71
C LEU A 176 -6.62 0.66 9.84
N SER A 177 -5.79 1.22 10.71
CA SER A 177 -5.76 0.89 12.14
C SER A 177 -5.37 2.15 12.92
N PRO A 178 -5.84 2.29 14.17
CA PRO A 178 -6.39 3.54 14.67
C PRO A 178 -5.36 4.47 15.33
N SER A 179 -5.63 5.78 15.18
CA SER A 179 -5.16 6.90 16.02
C SER A 179 -3.65 7.25 15.90
N SER A 180 -3.22 8.51 15.81
CA SER A 180 -3.82 9.77 16.23
C SER A 180 -3.56 10.86 15.19
N GLU A 181 -4.53 11.73 15.01
CA GLU A 181 -4.39 13.01 14.35
C GLU A 181 -3.34 13.85 15.08
N GLU A 182 -2.37 14.38 14.34
CA GLU A 182 -1.89 15.75 14.51
C GLU A 182 -1.44 16.25 13.13
N LEU A 183 -2.24 17.17 12.60
CA LEU A 183 -1.89 18.02 11.47
C LEU A 183 -0.73 18.91 11.91
N SER A 184 0.42 18.78 11.25
CA SER A 184 1.49 19.77 11.33
C SER A 184 1.74 20.29 9.92
N ASP A 185 0.92 21.26 9.53
CA ASP A 185 1.28 22.23 8.51
C ASP A 185 2.21 23.24 9.17
N THR A 186 3.47 23.22 8.78
CA THR A 186 4.40 24.32 9.04
C THR A 186 4.99 24.71 7.70
N ASP A 187 4.40 25.72 7.08
CA ASP A 187 5.09 26.57 6.13
C ASP A 187 5.10 27.97 6.74
N GLY A 188 6.30 28.47 7.01
CA GLY A 188 6.51 29.71 7.75
C GLY A 188 6.40 30.90 6.83
N THR A 189 5.51 31.85 7.14
CA THR A 189 5.69 33.26 6.79
C THR A 189 4.95 34.12 7.81
N GLU A 190 5.68 35.02 8.46
CA GLU A 190 5.24 35.89 9.56
C GLU A 190 4.35 37.04 9.05
N THR A 191 3.43 37.53 9.90
CA THR A 191 3.14 38.97 10.08
C THR A 191 2.17 39.20 11.25
N GLU A 192 2.44 40.27 11.98
CA GLU A 192 1.97 40.64 13.31
C GLU A 192 0.52 41.16 13.35
N SER A 193 -0.17 40.97 14.48
CA SER A 193 -0.78 42.05 15.31
C SER A 193 -1.93 41.56 16.21
N SER A 194 -1.65 41.54 17.52
CA SER A 194 -2.39 42.28 18.56
C SER A 194 -3.91 42.10 18.79
N THR A 195 -4.23 41.49 19.94
CA THR A 195 -4.88 42.16 21.12
C THR A 195 -6.26 41.66 21.62
N GLN A 196 -6.23 41.20 22.89
CA GLN A 196 -7.23 41.23 24.01
C GLN A 196 -8.59 40.51 23.84
N GLN A 197 -8.90 39.45 24.61
CA GLN A 197 -9.35 39.39 26.04
C GLN A 197 -10.67 40.13 26.36
N ALA A 198 -11.69 39.39 26.83
CA ALA A 198 -12.29 39.54 28.18
C ALA A 198 -13.51 38.61 28.38
N GLU A 199 -13.57 38.03 29.56
CA GLU A 199 -14.60 37.16 30.13
C GLU A 199 -15.35 37.95 31.23
N TYR A 200 -16.67 37.78 31.41
CA TYR A 200 -17.32 37.90 32.73
C TYR A 200 -18.73 37.29 32.78
N SER A 201 -19.09 36.83 33.98
CA SER A 201 -20.25 36.01 34.35
C SER A 201 -21.36 36.78 35.12
N GLN A 202 -22.60 36.25 35.02
CA GLN A 202 -23.66 36.04 36.05
C GLN A 202 -24.68 37.12 36.55
N MET A 203 -25.99 36.78 36.36
CA MET A 203 -27.17 36.70 37.31
C MET A 203 -27.77 37.98 37.96
N PRO A 204 -28.91 37.99 38.76
CA PRO A 204 -29.97 36.99 39.17
C PRO A 204 -31.46 37.50 39.33
N GLY A 205 -32.38 36.62 39.77
CA GLY A 205 -33.56 36.88 40.67
C GLY A 205 -34.98 36.89 40.03
N ALA A 206 -36.12 36.46 40.62
CA ALA A 206 -36.53 35.91 41.92
C ALA A 206 -37.97 35.26 41.85
N SER A 207 -38.23 34.33 42.79
CA SER A 207 -39.45 33.69 43.40
C SER A 207 -40.91 33.90 42.92
N GLN A 208 -41.74 32.81 42.84
CA GLN A 208 -42.89 32.51 43.75
C GLN A 208 -43.73 31.23 43.42
N GLU A 209 -44.04 30.46 44.49
CA GLU A 209 -45.22 29.61 44.86
C GLU A 209 -45.75 28.37 44.05
N VAL A 210 -46.22 27.35 44.80
CA VAL A 210 -46.67 25.98 44.44
C VAL A 210 -48.09 25.72 45.01
N PRO A 211 -49.01 24.95 44.35
CA PRO A 211 -49.44 23.63 44.90
C PRO A 211 -49.94 22.50 43.93
N LEU A 212 -49.39 21.27 44.13
CA LEU A 212 -49.96 19.89 44.20
C LEU A 212 -50.76 19.13 43.05
N ILE A 213 -50.07 18.17 42.36
CA ILE A 213 -50.28 16.68 42.07
C ILE A 213 -51.58 16.18 41.33
N PRO A 214 -51.58 15.23 40.32
CA PRO A 214 -51.16 13.79 40.42
C PRO A 214 -50.63 13.10 39.10
N PRO A 215 -50.35 11.75 39.00
CA PRO A 215 -49.06 11.21 38.56
C PRO A 215 -49.06 10.53 37.16
N ARG A 216 -47.89 10.53 36.49
CA ARG A 216 -47.67 9.83 35.20
C ARG A 216 -46.95 8.48 35.42
N LYS A 217 -47.62 7.39 35.03
CA LYS A 217 -47.12 6.00 35.09
C LYS A 217 -45.79 5.85 34.31
N GLN A 218 -44.77 5.28 34.94
CA GLN A 218 -43.52 4.86 34.28
C GLN A 218 -43.54 3.36 33.95
N VAL A 219 -43.02 3.03 32.78
CA VAL A 219 -42.92 1.68 32.19
C VAL A 219 -41.80 0.88 32.89
N PRO A 220 -41.94 -0.45 33.14
CA PRO A 220 -40.93 -1.23 33.85
C PRO A 220 -39.65 -1.44 33.02
N LYS A 221 -38.48 -1.24 33.64
CA LYS A 221 -37.16 -1.59 33.09
C LYS A 221 -36.86 -3.08 33.32
N ARG A 222 -36.17 -3.70 32.33
CA ARG A 222 -35.77 -5.12 32.23
C ARG A 222 -35.05 -5.65 33.50
N PRO A 223 -35.16 -6.96 33.81
CA PRO A 223 -34.56 -7.56 34.99
C PRO A 223 -33.03 -7.70 34.86
N ARG A 224 -32.33 -7.48 35.97
CA ARG A 224 -30.88 -7.71 36.12
C ARG A 224 -30.59 -9.21 35.98
N VAL A 225 -29.70 -9.55 35.06
CA VAL A 225 -29.20 -10.91 34.85
C VAL A 225 -28.35 -11.34 36.06
N SER A 226 -28.63 -12.53 36.61
CA SER A 226 -27.90 -13.12 37.74
C SER A 226 -26.40 -13.23 37.45
N GLU A 227 -25.56 -12.95 38.45
CA GLU A 227 -24.10 -13.03 38.38
C GLU A 227 -23.62 -14.42 37.94
N ALA A 228 -24.27 -15.48 38.43
CA ALA A 228 -23.99 -16.85 38.00
C ALA A 228 -24.26 -17.10 36.50
N LEU A 229 -25.23 -16.40 35.90
CA LEU A 229 -25.47 -16.49 34.46
C LEU A 229 -24.39 -15.73 33.68
N GLN A 230 -23.88 -14.63 34.21
CA GLN A 230 -22.78 -13.90 33.59
C GLN A 230 -21.49 -14.72 33.59
N ASP A 231 -21.16 -15.37 34.70
CA ASP A 231 -19.99 -16.26 34.81
C ASP A 231 -20.08 -17.46 33.87
N ALA A 232 -21.26 -18.09 33.78
CA ALA A 232 -21.49 -19.18 32.84
C ALA A 232 -21.32 -18.71 31.38
N MET A 233 -21.83 -17.53 31.04
CA MET A 233 -21.66 -16.93 29.71
C MET A 233 -20.19 -16.61 29.41
N LEU A 234 -19.42 -16.12 30.39
CA LEU A 234 -17.98 -15.86 30.23
C LEU A 234 -17.19 -17.16 30.03
N ALA A 235 -17.51 -18.23 30.76
CA ALA A 235 -16.87 -19.54 30.60
C ALA A 235 -17.13 -20.14 29.21
N VAL A 236 -18.36 -20.01 28.70
CA VAL A 236 -18.71 -20.43 27.33
C VAL A 236 -17.95 -19.59 26.30
N ALA A 237 -17.89 -18.27 26.48
CA ALA A 237 -17.16 -17.37 25.58
C ALA A 237 -15.65 -17.70 25.55
N SER A 238 -15.06 -18.02 26.70
CA SER A 238 -13.66 -18.47 26.80
C SER A 238 -13.44 -19.79 26.05
N SER A 239 -14.34 -20.75 26.22
CA SER A 239 -14.27 -22.06 25.55
C SER A 239 -14.37 -21.92 24.03
N ILE A 240 -15.26 -21.07 23.53
CA ILE A 240 -15.38 -20.77 22.09
C ILE A 240 -14.08 -20.14 21.56
N ARG A 241 -13.46 -19.24 22.33
CA ARG A 241 -12.19 -18.62 21.96
C ARG A 241 -11.06 -19.64 21.89
N HIS A 242 -10.95 -20.51 22.89
CA HIS A 242 -9.96 -21.60 22.86
C HIS A 242 -10.17 -22.56 21.68
N LEU A 243 -11.42 -22.89 21.33
CA LEU A 243 -11.71 -23.70 20.15
C LEU A 243 -11.34 -22.98 18.84
N ALA A 244 -11.59 -21.67 18.76
CA ALA A 244 -11.19 -20.86 17.61
C ALA A 244 -9.66 -20.79 17.48
N ASP A 245 -8.95 -20.60 18.59
CA ASP A 245 -7.48 -20.58 18.62
C ASP A 245 -6.89 -21.93 18.24
N ALA A 246 -7.44 -23.03 18.76
CA ALA A 246 -7.01 -24.39 18.40
C ALA A 246 -7.27 -24.70 16.92
N PHE A 247 -8.42 -24.26 16.39
CA PHE A 247 -8.74 -24.40 14.98
C PHE A 247 -7.79 -23.58 14.09
N GLU A 248 -7.47 -22.35 14.48
CA GLU A 248 -6.56 -21.50 13.73
C GLU A 248 -5.10 -22.00 13.80
N GLN A 249 -4.69 -22.56 14.94
CA GLN A 249 -3.41 -23.25 15.08
C GLN A 249 -3.36 -24.49 14.15
N SER A 250 -4.43 -25.29 14.08
CA SER A 250 -4.48 -26.49 13.23
C SER A 250 -4.36 -26.18 11.72
N LYS A 251 -4.82 -25.01 11.29
CA LYS A 251 -4.64 -24.57 9.89
C LYS A 251 -3.18 -24.21 9.60
N ASN A 252 -2.43 -23.75 10.58
CA ASN A 252 -1.09 -23.20 10.41
C ASN A 252 0.03 -24.22 10.64
N THR A 253 -0.27 -25.44 11.05
CA THR A 253 0.73 -26.51 11.17
C THR A 253 1.03 -27.11 9.81
N ILE A 254 2.22 -26.82 9.29
CA ILE A 254 2.80 -27.55 8.15
C ILE A 254 3.71 -28.65 8.69
N ASP A 255 3.60 -29.84 8.12
CA ASP A 255 4.51 -30.94 8.40
C ASP A 255 5.90 -30.62 7.81
N ALA A 256 6.82 -30.17 8.66
CA ALA A 256 8.16 -29.75 8.27
C ALA A 256 8.99 -30.89 7.61
N PRO A 257 8.99 -32.14 8.13
CA PRO A 257 9.56 -33.28 7.41
C PRO A 257 9.03 -33.47 5.99
N GLN A 258 7.71 -33.40 5.79
CA GLN A 258 7.12 -33.54 4.45
C GLN A 258 7.51 -32.37 3.53
N LEU A 259 7.56 -31.15 4.08
CA LEU A 259 7.98 -29.98 3.35
C LEU A 259 9.44 -30.09 2.90
N LEU A 260 10.33 -30.54 3.79
CA LEU A 260 11.74 -30.76 3.47
C LEU A 260 11.90 -31.79 2.36
N GLN A 261 11.22 -32.94 2.49
CA GLN A 261 11.22 -33.98 1.46
C GLN A 261 10.76 -33.45 0.10
N ALA A 262 9.66 -32.68 0.07
CA ALA A 262 9.13 -32.10 -1.15
C ALA A 262 10.07 -31.07 -1.83
N VAL A 263 10.95 -30.42 -1.05
CA VAL A 263 11.98 -29.50 -1.57
C VAL A 263 13.19 -30.29 -2.10
N MET A 264 13.59 -31.37 -1.41
CA MET A 264 14.71 -32.23 -1.81
C MET A 264 14.43 -33.02 -3.10
N GLU A 265 13.17 -33.40 -3.34
CA GLU A 265 12.73 -34.10 -4.55
C GLU A 265 12.73 -33.22 -5.82
N ILE A 266 13.09 -31.94 -5.73
CA ILE A 266 13.13 -31.07 -6.90
C ILE A 266 14.38 -31.36 -7.72
N ASP A 267 14.17 -31.98 -8.88
CA ASP A 267 15.23 -32.32 -9.83
C ASP A 267 16.12 -31.12 -10.18
N GLY A 268 17.43 -31.29 -10.01
CA GLY A 268 18.45 -30.31 -10.40
C GLY A 268 18.51 -29.05 -9.54
N LEU A 269 18.00 -29.10 -8.30
CA LEU A 269 18.19 -28.04 -7.31
C LEU A 269 19.36 -28.40 -6.38
N GLU A 270 20.39 -27.55 -6.33
CA GLU A 270 21.55 -27.74 -5.44
C GLU A 270 21.13 -27.72 -3.96
N GLU A 271 21.83 -28.48 -3.10
CA GLU A 271 21.52 -28.60 -1.66
C GLU A 271 21.45 -27.24 -0.95
N ALA A 272 22.35 -26.31 -1.27
CA ALA A 272 22.31 -24.95 -0.72
C ALA A 272 21.02 -24.19 -1.07
N ARG A 273 20.48 -24.40 -2.28
CA ARG A 273 19.20 -23.81 -2.71
C ARG A 273 18.02 -24.53 -2.10
N GLN A 274 18.12 -25.84 -1.90
CA GLN A 274 17.11 -26.63 -1.18
C GLN A 274 16.98 -26.16 0.28
N MET A 275 18.10 -25.98 0.99
CA MET A 275 18.11 -25.45 2.35
C MET A 275 17.43 -24.08 2.43
N TYR A 276 17.81 -23.16 1.53
CA TYR A 276 17.22 -21.82 1.49
C TYR A 276 15.72 -21.87 1.15
N ALA A 277 15.29 -22.72 0.22
CA ALA A 277 13.88 -22.90 -0.12
C ALA A 277 13.08 -23.41 1.08
N PHE A 278 13.62 -24.39 1.79
CA PHE A 278 13.00 -24.94 2.98
C PHE A 278 12.83 -23.89 4.07
N GLU A 279 13.88 -23.15 4.41
CA GLU A 279 13.84 -22.07 5.41
C GLU A 279 12.81 -21.00 5.03
N TYR A 280 12.80 -20.57 3.77
CA TYR A 280 11.84 -19.60 3.26
C TYR A 280 10.39 -20.08 3.36
N LEU A 281 10.12 -21.33 2.97
CA LEU A 281 8.77 -21.90 3.03
C LEU A 281 8.32 -22.11 4.48
N ASN A 282 9.24 -22.51 5.35
CA ASN A 282 8.97 -22.71 6.78
C ASN A 282 8.67 -21.38 7.51
N ALA A 283 9.27 -20.27 7.06
CA ALA A 283 8.96 -18.93 7.55
C ALA A 283 7.57 -18.42 7.11
N GLU A 284 6.95 -19.04 6.10
CA GLU A 284 5.77 -18.52 5.42
C GLU A 284 4.68 -19.61 5.26
N PRO A 285 3.85 -19.84 6.30
CA PRO A 285 2.92 -20.97 6.34
C PRO A 285 1.87 -21.00 5.21
N ILE A 286 1.50 -19.83 4.67
CA ILE A 286 0.59 -19.77 3.53
C ILE A 286 1.29 -20.27 2.27
N LYS A 287 2.55 -19.91 2.07
CA LYS A 287 3.34 -20.27 0.90
C LYS A 287 3.74 -21.74 0.92
N ALA A 288 4.13 -22.27 2.08
CA ALA A 288 4.41 -23.69 2.25
C ALA A 288 3.18 -24.57 1.98
N ARG A 289 1.99 -24.20 2.46
CA ARG A 289 0.74 -24.92 2.13
C ARG A 289 0.48 -24.91 0.62
N ALA A 290 0.58 -23.76 -0.03
CA ALA A 290 0.42 -23.67 -1.48
C ALA A 290 1.45 -24.55 -2.21
N PHE A 291 2.72 -24.50 -1.80
CA PHE A 291 3.79 -25.33 -2.34
C PHE A 291 3.50 -26.84 -2.22
N MET A 292 2.99 -27.30 -1.08
CA MET A 292 2.69 -28.71 -0.84
C MET A 292 1.56 -29.25 -1.73
N THR A 293 0.60 -28.39 -2.12
CA THR A 293 -0.48 -28.79 -3.05
C THR A 293 -0.03 -28.96 -4.51
N TYR A 294 1.13 -28.43 -4.87
CA TYR A 294 1.69 -28.56 -6.21
C TYR A 294 2.38 -29.90 -6.43
N ASN A 295 2.36 -30.41 -7.67
CA ASN A 295 3.19 -31.54 -8.09
C ASN A 295 4.67 -31.13 -8.26
N ALA A 296 5.59 -32.09 -8.37
CA ALA A 296 7.04 -31.86 -8.44
C ALA A 296 7.45 -30.80 -9.50
N ARG A 297 6.88 -30.88 -10.71
CA ARG A 297 7.15 -29.91 -11.79
C ARG A 297 6.70 -28.50 -11.39
N MET A 298 5.52 -28.36 -10.79
CA MET A 298 4.98 -27.08 -10.36
C MET A 298 5.74 -26.51 -9.16
N ARG A 299 6.19 -27.35 -8.24
CA ARG A 299 7.07 -26.97 -7.11
C ARG A 299 8.38 -26.35 -7.60
N LYS A 300 9.02 -26.96 -8.60
CA LYS A 300 10.19 -26.38 -9.27
C LYS A 300 9.87 -25.00 -9.86
N ILE A 301 8.81 -24.89 -10.65
CA ILE A 301 8.41 -23.61 -11.27
C ILE A 301 8.11 -22.56 -10.20
N TYR A 302 7.45 -22.95 -9.10
CA TYR A 302 7.10 -22.08 -7.99
C TYR A 302 8.36 -21.47 -7.35
N LEU A 303 9.34 -22.30 -6.99
CA LEU A 303 10.61 -21.82 -6.41
C LEU A 303 11.38 -20.93 -7.39
N PHE A 304 11.49 -21.32 -8.66
CA PHE A 304 12.21 -20.52 -9.66
C PHE A 304 11.50 -19.20 -10.01
N ARG A 305 10.19 -19.08 -9.77
CA ARG A 305 9.47 -17.79 -9.85
C ARG A 305 9.77 -16.92 -8.65
N GLN A 306 9.91 -17.52 -7.47
CA GLN A 306 10.18 -16.80 -6.24
C GLN A 306 11.65 -16.36 -6.15
N PHE A 307 12.55 -17.21 -6.62
CA PHE A 307 13.99 -17.05 -6.60
C PHE A 307 14.52 -17.01 -8.04
N TRP A 308 14.23 -15.91 -8.72
CA TRP A 308 14.58 -15.72 -10.12
C TRP A 308 16.10 -15.74 -10.39
N TRP A 309 16.93 -15.54 -9.36
CA TRP A 309 18.39 -15.64 -9.39
C TRP A 309 18.94 -17.07 -9.20
N TRP A 310 18.07 -18.08 -9.06
CA TRP A 310 18.46 -19.50 -9.09
C TRP A 310 18.47 -20.10 -10.50
N LYS A 311 18.34 -19.27 -11.53
CA LYS A 311 18.53 -19.67 -12.91
C LYS A 311 19.99 -19.69 -13.30
#